data_AF-A0A8J6BB59-F1
#
_entry.id   AF-A0A8J6BB59-F1
#
_cell.length_a   1.000
_cell.length_b   1.000
_cell.length_c   1.000
_cell.angle_alpha   90.00
_cell.angle_beta   90.00
_cell.angle_gamma   90.00
#
_symmetry.space_group_name_H-M   'P 1'
#
loop_
_entity.id
_entity.type
_entity.pdbx_description
1 polymer ?
#
loop_
_entity_poly.entity_id
_entity_poly.type
_entity_poly.pdbx_seq_one_letter_code
_entity_poly.pdbx_strand_id
1 'polypeptide(L)' 'RLLAGIPSLKVLEGELIWLQKYLPSLESPIVLCHNDLLCKNVIYNEEEGHVRFIDYEYAGYNYQAYDIANHFNEFA' A
#
# COMPACT_ATOMS: atom_id res chain seq x y z
N ARG A 1 9.21 -10.33 25.23
CA ARG A 1 9.89 -9.16 24.61
C ARG A 1 9.09 -8.56 23.44
N LEU A 2 8.30 -9.33 22.68
CA LEU A 2 7.52 -8.82 21.52
C LEU A 2 6.31 -7.93 21.86
N LEU A 3 5.78 -7.96 23.08
CA LEU A 3 4.58 -7.19 23.46
C LEU A 3 4.89 -5.77 23.95
N ALA A 4 6.13 -5.47 24.29
CA ALA A 4 6.54 -4.17 24.81
C ALA A 4 6.75 -3.20 23.64
N GLY A 5 5.65 -2.68 23.08
CA GLY A 5 5.68 -1.77 21.93
C GLY A 5 4.44 -1.83 21.05
N ILE A 6 3.57 -2.83 21.24
CA ILE A 6 2.31 -2.92 20.50
C ILE A 6 1.29 -1.98 21.16
N PRO A 7 0.72 -1.01 20.42
CA PRO A 7 -0.32 -0.14 20.95
C PRO A 7 -1.54 -0.95 21.41
N SER A 8 -2.25 -0.46 22.43
CA SER A 8 -3.50 -1.09 22.85
C SER A 8 -4.55 -1.03 21.74
N LEU A 9 -5.51 -1.97 21.72
CA LEU A 9 -6.61 -1.97 20.75
C LEU A 9 -7.30 -0.60 20.64
N LYS A 10 -7.57 0.04 21.78
CA LYS A 10 -8.20 1.37 21.84
C LYS A 10 -7.39 2.45 21.11
N VAL A 11 -6.06 2.36 21.15
CA VAL A 11 -5.16 3.29 20.45
C VAL A 11 -5.25 3.04 18.95
N LEU A 12 -5.14 1.78 18.51
CA LEU A 12 -5.25 1.40 17.10
C LEU A 12 -6.60 1.80 16.49
N GLU A 13 -7.70 1.63 17.23
CA GLU A 13 -9.04 2.09 16.82
C GLU A 13 -9.09 3.61 16.64
N GLY A 14 -8.47 4.35 17.57
CA GLY A 14 -8.36 5.80 17.49
C GLY A 14 -7.56 6.28 16.28
N GLU A 15 -6.42 5.65 16.02
CA GLU A 15 -5.56 5.94 14.86
C GLU A 15 -6.27 5.61 13.54
N LEU A 16 -6.99 4.48 13.48
CA LEU A 16 -7.78 4.10 12.31
C LEU A 16 -8.88 5.13 12.00
N ILE A 17 -9.64 5.55 13.02
CA ILE A 17 -10.69 6.57 12.85
C ILE A 17 -10.09 7.90 12.38
N TRP A 18 -8.91 8.27 12.90
CA TRP A 18 -8.21 9.48 12.48
C TRP A 18 -7.79 9.39 11.00
N LEU A 19 -7.17 8.29 10.57
CA LEU A 19 -6.79 8.06 9.17
C LEU A 19 -8.01 8.09 8.24
N GLN A 20 -9.10 7.40 8.61
CA GLN A 20 -10.33 7.37 7.82
C GLN A 20 -10.96 8.75 7.59
N LYS A 21 -10.81 9.68 8.55
CA LYS A 21 -11.28 11.05 8.44
C LYS A 21 -10.34 11.94 7.64
N TYR A 22 -9.03 11.75 7.82
CA TYR A 22 -8.01 12.63 7.23
C TYR A 22 -7.74 12.31 5.76
N LEU A 23 -7.52 11.04 5.42
CA LEU A 23 -7.06 10.63 4.09
C LEU A 23 -7.98 11.06 2.93
N PRO A 24 -9.34 11.04 3.04
CA PRO A 24 -10.19 11.51 1.96
C PRO A 24 -9.99 12.98 1.59
N SER A 25 -9.51 13.82 2.52
CA SER A 25 -9.25 15.25 2.27
C SER A 25 -8.01 15.52 1.41
N LEU A 26 -7.20 14.50 1.13
CA LEU A 26 -6.01 14.61 0.30
C LEU A 26 -6.31 14.55 -1.21
N GLU A 27 -7.55 14.25 -1.58
CA GLU A 27 -8.05 14.28 -2.96
C GLU A 27 -7.21 13.46 -3.98
N SER A 28 -6.54 12.40 -3.51
CA SER A 28 -5.87 11.46 -4.41
C SER A 28 -6.92 10.81 -5.33
N PRO A 29 -6.66 10.69 -6.64
CA PRO A 29 -7.55 9.98 -7.55
C PRO A 29 -7.77 8.54 -7.10
N ILE A 30 -9.00 8.04 -7.25
CA ILE A 30 -9.31 6.62 -7.10
C ILE A 30 -9.08 5.94 -8.45
N VAL A 31 -8.22 4.94 -8.47
CA VAL A 31 -7.84 4.18 -9.67
C VAL A 31 -7.81 2.69 -9.35
N LEU A 32 -7.67 1.83 -10.36
CA LEU A 32 -7.34 0.43 -10.12
C LEU A 32 -5.89 0.37 -9.59
N CYS A 33 -5.74 -0.05 -8.34
CA CYS A 33 -4.47 -0.25 -7.68
C CYS A 33 -4.16 -1.75 -7.56
N HIS A 34 -2.88 -2.07 -7.50
CA HIS A 34 -2.42 -3.42 -7.21
C HIS A 34 -2.49 -3.74 -5.71
N ASN A 35 -2.22 -2.75 -4.86
CA ASN A 35 -2.19 -2.80 -3.39
C ASN A 35 -1.11 -3.70 -2.77
N ASP A 36 -0.21 -4.29 -3.59
CA ASP A 36 0.87 -5.18 -3.14
C ASP A 36 2.09 -5.14 -4.09
N LEU A 37 2.56 -3.93 -4.47
CA LEU A 37 3.70 -3.74 -5.38
C LEU A 37 5.07 -3.95 -4.71
N LEU A 38 5.26 -5.08 -4.04
CA LEU A 38 6.58 -5.48 -3.56
C LEU A 38 7.49 -5.93 -4.72
N CYS A 39 8.82 -5.90 -4.53
CA CYS A 39 9.77 -6.19 -5.61
C CYS A 39 9.55 -7.56 -6.28
N LYS A 40 9.09 -8.55 -5.53
CA LYS A 40 8.83 -9.92 -6.02
C LYS A 40 7.67 -9.99 -7.03
N ASN A 41 6.80 -8.97 -7.04
CA ASN A 41 5.65 -8.83 -7.93
C ASN A 41 5.95 -7.97 -9.16
N VAL A 42 7.21 -7.51 -9.31
CA VAL A 42 7.67 -6.71 -10.45
C VAL A 42 8.65 -7.54 -11.27
N ILE A 43 8.22 -7.96 -12.47
CA ILE A 43 9.03 -8.78 -13.37
C ILE A 43 9.63 -7.88 -14.45
N TYR A 44 10.96 -7.76 -14.46
CA TYR A 44 11.68 -7.10 -15.54
C TYR A 44 12.14 -8.14 -16.56
N ASN A 45 11.71 -7.96 -17.82
CA ASN A 45 12.23 -8.69 -18.97
C ASN A 45 13.32 -7.84 -19.62
N GLU A 46 14.58 -8.26 -19.46
CA GLU A 46 15.75 -7.55 -20.00
C GLU A 46 15.81 -7.59 -21.53
N GLU A 47 15.44 -8.72 -22.14
CA GLU A 47 15.45 -8.89 -23.61
C GLU A 47 14.45 -7.96 -24.31
N GLU A 48 13.28 -7.78 -23.70
CA GLU A 48 12.23 -6.88 -24.22
C GLU A 48 12.34 -5.44 -23.69
N GLY A 49 13.13 -5.21 -22.63
CA GLY A 49 13.17 -3.93 -21.93
C GLY A 49 11.85 -3.56 -21.24
N HIS A 50 11.03 -4.53 -20.86
CA HIS A 50 9.68 -4.32 -20.34
C HIS A 50 9.55 -4.72 -18.87
N VAL A 51 8.74 -3.97 -18.12
CA VAL A 51 8.33 -4.30 -16.75
C VAL A 51 6.88 -4.77 -16.77
N ARG A 52 6.59 -5.87 -16.06
CA ARG A 52 5.23 -6.39 -15.88
C ARG A 52 4.97 -6.62 -14.39
N PHE A 53 3.77 -6.27 -13.94
CA PHE A 53 3.30 -6.59 -12.60
C PHE A 53 2.53 -7.91 -12.61
N ILE A 54 2.65 -8.69 -11.53
CA ILE A 54 1.98 -9.99 -11.33
C ILE A 54 1.39 -10.07 -9.92
N ASP A 55 0.54 -11.07 -9.66
CA ASP A 55 -0.03 -11.36 -8.33
C ASP A 55 -1.05 -10.31 -7.82
N TYR A 56 -2.15 -10.17 -8.56
CA TYR A 56 -3.21 -9.17 -8.33
C TYR A 56 -4.24 -9.59 -7.26
N GLU A 57 -3.89 -10.43 -6.28
CA GLU A 57 -4.87 -10.95 -5.32
C GLU A 57 -5.49 -9.86 -4.43
N TYR A 58 -4.75 -8.77 -4.18
CA TYR A 58 -5.22 -7.59 -3.45
C TYR A 58 -5.68 -6.44 -4.35
N ALA A 59 -5.70 -6.63 -5.68
CA ALA A 59 -6.00 -5.54 -6.59
C ALA A 59 -7.45 -5.06 -6.44
N GLY A 60 -7.63 -3.75 -6.54
CA GLY A 60 -8.94 -3.12 -6.36
C GLY A 60 -8.90 -1.61 -6.51
N TYR A 61 -10.08 -0.99 -6.54
CA TYR A 61 -10.17 0.47 -6.57
C TYR A 61 -9.69 1.04 -5.25
N ASN A 62 -8.64 1.85 -5.30
CA ASN A 62 -8.05 2.51 -4.15
C ASN A 62 -7.45 3.86 -4.54
N TYR A 63 -6.98 4.62 -3.56
CA TYR A 63 -6.27 5.88 -3.80
C TYR A 63 -4.93 5.61 -4.50
N GLN A 64 -4.68 6.26 -5.64
CA GLN A 64 -3.42 6.17 -6.37
C GLN A 64 -2.19 6.39 -5.47
N ALA A 65 -2.26 7.38 -4.57
CA ALA A 65 -1.18 7.69 -3.65
C ALA A 65 -0.85 6.54 -2.68
N TYR A 66 -1.83 5.70 -2.32
CA TYR A 66 -1.60 4.54 -1.48
C TYR A 66 -0.70 3.52 -2.18
N ASP A 67 -1.01 3.17 -3.43
CA ASP A 67 -0.26 2.14 -4.17
C ASP A 67 1.21 2.55 -4.41
N ILE A 68 1.43 3.85 -4.68
CA ILE A 68 2.77 4.44 -4.83
C ILE A 68 3.52 4.45 -3.49
N ALA A 69 2.88 4.92 -2.41
CA ALA A 69 3.51 4.99 -1.10
C ALA A 69 3.79 3.60 -0.52
N ASN A 70 2.89 2.64 -0.75
CA ASN A 70 3.08 1.25 -0.37
C ASN A 70 4.31 0.66 -1.08
N HIS A 71 4.45 0.87 -2.40
CA HIS A 71 5.67 0.46 -3.11
C HIS A 71 6.94 1.04 -2.49
N PHE A 72 6.95 2.31 -2.08
CA PHE A 72 8.12 2.91 -1.42
C PHE A 72 8.40 2.33 -0.03
N ASN A 73 7.38 1.93 0.74
CA ASN A 73 7.56 1.30 2.03
C ASN A 73 8.25 -0.07 1.93
N GLU A 74 8.15 -0.76 0.80
CA GLU A 74 8.83 -2.05 0.57
C GLU A 74 10.36 -1.93 0.44
N PHE A 75 10.90 -0.70 0.47
CA PHE A 75 12.34 -0.42 0.46
C PHE A 75 12.86 0.08 1.83
N ALA A 76 12.01 0.11 2.86
CA ALA A 76 12.34 0.60 4.20
C ALA A 76 12.83 -0.49 5.17
#